data_AF-A0A967Q9E8-F1
#
_entry.id   AF-A0A967Q9E8-F1
#
_cell.length_a   1.000
_cell.length_b   1.000
_cell.length_c   1.000
_cell.angle_alpha   90.00
_cell.angle_beta   90.00
_cell.angle_gamma   90.00
#
_symmetry.space_group_name_H-M   'P 1'
#
loop_
_entity.id
_entity.type
_entity.pdbx_description
1 polymer ?
#
loop_
_entity_poly.entity_id
_entity_poly.type
_entity_poly.pdbx_seq_one_letter_code
_entity_poly.pdbx_strand_id
1 'polypeptide(L)'
;IYDYLRLLWARVGRSRCPACGAAVETDSASTAAQRVVETRGGARALICFPLPRSAHTDHRLILENLRAMGFVRVMLDGQVHRLDALP
;
A
#
# COMPACT_ATOMS: atom_id res chain seq x y z
N ILE A 1 -22.55 -15.31 18.88
CA ILE A 1 -23.42 -14.41 18.09
C ILE A 1 -22.59 -13.47 17.20
N TYR A 2 -21.56 -12.81 17.73
CA TYR A 2 -20.74 -11.84 16.96
C TYR A 2 -20.06 -12.42 15.69
N ASP A 3 -19.60 -13.67 15.73
CA ASP A 3 -18.97 -14.30 14.56
C ASP A 3 -19.92 -14.50 13.37
N TYR A 4 -21.16 -14.91 13.65
CA TYR A 4 -22.18 -15.08 12.60
C TYR A 4 -22.55 -13.74 11.98
N LEU A 5 -22.70 -12.72 12.82
CA LEU A 5 -22.97 -11.36 12.41
C LEU A 5 -21.84 -10.79 11.54
N ARG A 6 -20.57 -11.02 11.90
CA ARG A 6 -19.40 -10.62 11.10
C ARG A 6 -19.45 -11.23 9.71
N LEU A 7 -19.73 -12.53 9.60
CA LEU A 7 -19.84 -13.22 8.31
C LEU A 7 -21.01 -12.71 7.47
N LEU A 8 -22.16 -12.46 8.09
CA LEU A 8 -23.33 -11.89 7.42
C LEU A 8 -22.97 -10.54 6.81
N TRP A 9 -22.45 -9.60 7.59
CA TRP A 9 -22.11 -8.27 7.11
C TRP A 9 -20.95 -8.25 6.11
N ALA A 10 -19.98 -9.15 6.22
CA ALA A 10 -18.95 -9.30 5.19
C ALA A 10 -19.51 -9.70 3.82
N ARG A 11 -20.61 -10.45 3.79
CA ARG A 11 -21.22 -10.94 2.54
C ARG A 11 -22.32 -10.03 1.98
N VAL A 12 -23.13 -9.39 2.83
CA VAL A 12 -24.26 -8.54 2.38
C VAL A 12 -24.07 -7.05 2.65
N GLY A 13 -23.04 -6.67 3.39
CA GLY A 13 -22.76 -5.28 3.74
C GLY A 13 -22.36 -4.45 2.52
N ARG A 14 -22.88 -3.22 2.44
CA ARG A 14 -22.45 -2.22 1.46
C ARG A 14 -21.52 -1.22 2.15
N SER A 15 -20.27 -1.18 1.71
CA SER A 15 -19.26 -0.30 2.26
C SER A 15 -19.57 1.17 1.93
N ARG A 16 -19.52 2.04 2.94
CA ARG A 16 -19.67 3.49 2.78
C ARG A 16 -18.52 4.22 3.44
N CYS A 17 -18.14 5.36 2.87
CA CYS A 17 -17.12 6.22 3.45
C CYS A 17 -17.63 6.81 4.79
N PRO A 18 -16.89 6.69 5.90
CA PRO A 18 -17.32 7.24 7.19
C PRO A 18 -17.31 8.78 7.23
N ALA A 19 -16.55 9.44 6.35
CA ALA A 19 -16.45 10.89 6.32
C ALA A 19 -17.57 11.57 5.50
N CYS A 20 -17.98 10.97 4.38
CA CYS A 20 -18.95 11.59 3.45
C CYS A 20 -20.19 10.74 3.13
N GLY A 21 -20.25 9.48 3.56
CA GLY A 21 -21.40 8.59 3.32
C GLY A 21 -21.52 8.00 1.92
N ALA A 22 -20.65 8.39 0.97
CA ALA A 22 -20.62 7.85 -0.38
C ALA A 22 -20.37 6.33 -0.40
N ALA A 23 -20.90 5.64 -1.41
CA ALA A 23 -20.63 4.22 -1.62
C ALA A 23 -19.16 4.01 -1.98
N VAL A 24 -18.51 2.99 -1.40
CA VAL A 24 -17.14 2.62 -1.76
C VAL A 24 -17.19 1.78 -3.03
N GLU A 25 -16.49 2.23 -4.05
CA GLU A 25 -16.37 1.56 -5.34
C GLU A 25 -14.93 1.11 -5.58
N THR A 26 -14.77 0.08 -6.40
CA THR A 26 -13.44 -0.41 -6.80
C THR A 26 -12.87 0.48 -7.89
N ASP A 27 -11.73 1.11 -7.62
CA ASP A 27 -10.97 1.83 -8.64
C ASP A 27 -10.07 0.86 -9.43
N SER A 28 -9.93 1.12 -10.73
CA SER A 28 -8.90 0.48 -11.54
C SER A 28 -7.54 1.13 -11.30
N ALA A 29 -6.46 0.45 -11.68
CA ALA A 29 -5.11 1.00 -11.59
C ALA A 29 -4.96 2.33 -12.38
N SER A 30 -5.60 2.44 -13.54
CA SER A 30 -5.57 3.65 -14.36
C SER A 30 -6.34 4.80 -13.69
N THR A 31 -7.54 4.55 -13.18
CA THR A 31 -8.34 5.56 -12.48
C THR A 31 -7.62 6.07 -11.22
N ALA A 32 -7.01 5.17 -10.45
CA ALA A 32 -6.22 5.54 -9.28
C ALA A 32 -5.01 6.42 -9.65
N ALA A 33 -4.26 6.04 -10.70
CA ALA A 33 -3.12 6.83 -11.17
C ALA A 33 -3.54 8.23 -11.63
N GLN A 34 -4.64 8.33 -12.37
CA GLN A 34 -5.18 9.61 -12.84
C GLN A 34 -5.57 10.52 -11.67
N ARG A 35 -6.33 10.00 -10.69
CA ARG A 35 -6.71 10.76 -9.49
C ARG A 35 -5.49 11.29 -8.73
N VAL A 36 -4.41 10.51 -8.63
CA VAL A 36 -3.17 10.94 -7.97
C VAL A 36 -2.53 12.12 -8.71
N VAL A 37 -2.46 12.05 -10.04
CA VAL A 37 -1.91 13.14 -10.88
C VAL A 37 -2.73 14.42 -10.72
N GLU A 38 -4.06 14.31 -10.78
CA GLU A 38 -4.99 15.43 -10.62
C GLU A 38 -4.88 16.07 -9.23
N THR A 39 -4.84 15.27 -8.18
CA THR A 39 -4.79 15.76 -6.78
C THR A 39 -3.45 16.42 -6.45
N ARG A 40 -2.34 15.96 -7.04
CA ARG A 40 -0.99 16.46 -6.75
C ARG A 40 -0.58 17.68 -7.57
N GLY A 41 -1.33 18.06 -8.61
CA GLY A 41 -1.06 19.27 -9.40
C GLY A 41 0.36 19.33 -9.96
N GLY A 42 0.95 18.18 -10.34
CA GLY A 42 2.33 18.10 -10.84
C GLY A 42 3.44 18.07 -9.78
N ALA A 43 3.10 18.06 -8.49
CA ALA A 43 4.09 17.89 -7.43
C ALA A 43 4.77 16.50 -7.51
N ARG A 44 6.07 16.47 -7.18
CA ARG A 44 6.81 15.20 -7.10
C ARG A 44 6.22 14.30 -6.01
N ALA A 45 6.07 13.02 -6.32
CA ALA A 45 5.62 12.00 -5.38
C ALA A 45 6.51 10.76 -5.51
N LEU A 46 6.67 10.05 -4.40
CA LEU A 46 7.25 8.71 -4.39
C LEU A 46 6.10 7.71 -4.29
N ILE A 47 6.05 6.76 -5.22
CA ILE A 47 5.11 5.65 -5.16
C ILE A 47 5.79 4.53 -4.39
N CYS A 48 5.21 4.20 -3.25
CA CYS A 48 5.74 3.19 -2.33
C CYS A 48 4.71 2.08 -2.15
N PHE A 49 5.19 0.87 -1.93
CA PHE A 49 4.38 -0.26 -1.48
C PHE A 49 4.84 -0.64 -0.07
N PRO A 50 3.94 -0.74 0.93
CA PRO A 50 4.32 -1.14 2.26
C PRO A 50 4.65 -2.64 2.27
N LEU A 51 5.83 -2.98 2.76
CA LEU A 51 6.19 -4.37 3.02
C LEU A 51 5.56 -4.81 4.36
N PRO A 52 4.83 -5.93 4.41
CA PRO A 52 4.27 -6.42 5.66
C PRO A 52 5.40 -6.77 6.63
N ARG A 53 5.26 -6.34 7.89
CA ARG A 53 6.19 -6.74 8.95
C ARG A 53 6.00 -8.23 9.21
N SER A 54 6.96 -9.06 8.82
CA SER A 54 7.00 -10.47 9.22
C SER A 54 8.06 -10.66 10.29
N ALA A 55 7.69 -11.23 11.44
CA ALA A 55 8.65 -11.63 12.47
C ALA A 55 9.53 -12.82 12.01
N HIS A 56 9.15 -13.48 10.91
CA HIS A 56 9.76 -14.71 10.42
C HIS A 56 10.66 -14.51 9.20
N THR A 57 10.85 -13.28 8.72
CA THR A 57 11.69 -13.01 7.55
C THR A 57 12.84 -12.11 7.94
N ASP A 58 14.06 -12.55 7.64
CA ASP A 58 15.25 -11.72 7.81
C ASP A 58 15.19 -10.52 6.85
N HIS A 59 15.43 -9.32 7.38
CA HIS A 59 15.51 -8.09 6.59
C HIS A 59 16.57 -8.19 5.49
N ARG A 60 17.66 -8.95 5.70
CA ARG A 60 18.70 -9.14 4.67
C ARG A 60 18.14 -9.83 3.44
N LEU A 61 17.37 -10.90 3.63
CA LEU A 61 16.72 -11.63 2.53
C LEU A 61 15.73 -10.74 1.77
N ILE A 62 15.00 -9.88 2.48
CA ILE A 62 14.09 -8.91 1.85
C ILE A 62 14.88 -7.93 0.97
N LEU A 63 15.97 -7.35 1.48
CA LEU A 63 16.80 -6.41 0.74
C LEU A 63 17.46 -7.07 -0.49
N GLU A 64 17.95 -8.30 -0.36
CA GLU A 64 18.51 -9.09 -1.46
C GLU A 64 17.46 -9.36 -2.54
N ASN A 65 16.26 -9.76 -2.15
CA ASN A 65 15.15 -9.97 -3.09
C ASN A 65 14.74 -8.67 -3.80
N LEU A 66 14.66 -7.55 -3.07
CA LEU A 66 14.39 -6.24 -3.67
C LEU A 66 15.47 -5.85 -4.67
N ARG A 67 16.74 -6.10 -4.35
CA ARG A 67 17.88 -5.86 -5.25
C ARG A 67 17.80 -6.75 -6.49
N ALA A 68 17.47 -8.03 -6.33
CA ALA A 68 17.30 -8.98 -7.43
C ALA A 68 16.12 -8.60 -8.36
N MET A 69 15.07 -8.00 -7.82
CA MET A 69 13.96 -7.44 -8.59
C MET A 69 14.29 -6.09 -9.28
N GLY A 70 15.49 -5.54 -9.06
CA GLY A 70 15.95 -4.30 -9.70
C GLY A 70 15.50 -3.02 -9.01
N PHE A 71 15.02 -3.08 -7.77
CA PHE A 71 14.73 -1.87 -7.00
C PHE A 71 16.03 -1.19 -6.56
N VAL A 72 16.03 0.15 -6.58
CA VAL A 72 17.22 0.97 -6.27
C VAL A 72 17.09 1.69 -4.93
N ARG A 73 15.86 1.95 -4.49
CA ARG A 73 15.57 2.75 -3.29
C ARG A 73 14.55 2.04 -2.41
N VAL A 74 14.71 2.20 -1.11
CA VAL A 74 13.78 1.73 -0.08
C VAL A 74 13.47 2.88 0.87
N MET A 75 12.25 2.92 1.39
CA MET A 75 11.87 3.88 2.44
C MET A 75 11.85 3.17 3.79
N LEU A 76 12.72 3.60 4.69
CA LEU A 76 12.84 3.08 6.06
C LEU A 76 12.55 4.24 7.01
N ASP A 77 11.56 4.07 7.90
CA ASP A 77 11.17 5.09 8.90
C ASP A 77 11.00 6.51 8.34
N GLY A 78 10.46 6.61 7.12
CA GLY A 78 10.22 7.87 6.43
C GLY A 78 11.41 8.47 5.68
N GLN A 79 12.60 7.83 5.74
CA GLN A 79 13.79 8.23 4.99
C GLN A 79 14.04 7.32 3.79
N VAL A 80 14.49 7.92 2.69
CA VAL A 80 14.79 7.18 1.46
C VAL A 80 16.26 6.78 1.46
N HIS A 81 16.52 5.48 1.42
CA HIS A 81 17.86 4.91 1.33
C HIS A 81 18.08 4.24 -0.03
N ARG A 82 19.32 4.26 -0.52
CA ARG A 82 19.71 3.42 -1.66
C ARG A 82 19.99 2.01 -1.18
N LEU A 83 19.49 1.03 -1.93
CA LEU A 83 19.70 -0.39 -1.66
C LEU A 83 21.19 -0.78 -1.73
N ASP A 84 22.00 -0.10 -2.54
CA ASP A 84 23.45 -0.37 -2.67
C ASP A 84 24.27 0.11 -1.46
N ALA A 85 23.72 1.05 -0.69
CA ALA A 85 24.38 1.62 0.50
C ALA A 85 24.01 0.88 1.79
N LEU A 86 23.11 -0.10 1.71
CA LEU A 86 22.68 -0.91 2.84
C LEU A 86 23.46 -2.25 2.87
N PRO A 87 23.91 -2.68 4.06
CA PRO A 87 24.69 -3.92 4.25
C PRO A 87 23.88 -5.22 4.04
#